data_AF-B2BM19-F1
#
_entry.id   AF-B2BM19-F1
#
_cell.length_a   1.000
_cell.length_b   1.000
_cell.length_c   1.000
_cell.angle_alpha   90.00
_cell.angle_beta   90.00
_cell.angle_gamma   90.00
#
_symmetry.space_group_name_H-M   'P 1'
#
loop_
_entity.id
_entity.type
_entity.pdbx_description
1 polymer ?
#
loop_
_entity_poly.entity_id
_entity_poly.type
_entity_poly.pdbx_seq_one_letter_code
_entity_poly.pdbx_strand_id
1 'polypeptide(L)'
;MAEAGEVMKIGIIGSGHIGGTLTRRLRTLGHDVTVANSRGPQSLTDLATETGATAGTLEEAVQDAELVVIAVPVKAVPDLPAALFDGKLVVDADNYYPQRDGDIPELLDRSLSSSRWTADHLKGARVVKVFNNIQAAHLMDAGKPAGTPGRIALPVAGDDADAKRVVMQLVDDLGFDPVDGGTLDESWRQQPDTPVYGTDRDADGVRQGLAEARP
;
A
#
# COMPACT_ATOMS: atom_id res chain seq x y z
N MET A 1 -26.16 -6.42 7.66
CA MET A 1 -24.93 -6.19 8.43
C MET A 1 -23.86 -6.92 7.66
N ALA A 2 -22.91 -6.21 7.03
CA ALA A 2 -21.78 -6.88 6.38
C ALA A 2 -21.02 -7.65 7.47
N GLU A 3 -20.67 -8.91 7.22
CA GLU A 3 -19.72 -9.60 8.09
C GLU A 3 -18.43 -8.77 8.08
N ALA A 4 -17.98 -8.36 9.26
CA ALA A 4 -16.71 -7.67 9.38
C ALA A 4 -15.63 -8.61 8.85
N GLY A 5 -14.78 -8.10 7.96
CA GLY A 5 -13.54 -8.78 7.60
C GLY A 5 -12.78 -9.17 8.87
N GLU A 6 -12.00 -10.24 8.80
CA GLU A 6 -11.24 -10.73 9.94
C GLU A 6 -10.36 -9.61 10.53
N VAL A 7 -10.45 -9.40 11.85
CA VAL A 7 -9.59 -8.43 12.53
C VAL A 7 -8.15 -8.92 12.41
N MET A 8 -7.26 -8.08 11.87
CA MET A 8 -5.87 -8.40 11.59
C MET A 8 -4.97 -7.49 12.40
N LYS A 9 -3.75 -7.95 12.66
CA LYS A 9 -2.63 -7.12 13.13
C LYS A 9 -1.90 -6.52 11.93
N ILE A 10 -1.95 -5.20 11.80
CA ILE A 10 -1.40 -4.46 10.67
C ILE A 10 -0.31 -3.50 11.13
N GLY A 11 0.89 -3.68 10.60
CA GLY A 11 1.99 -2.72 10.71
C GLY A 11 1.87 -1.64 9.65
N ILE A 12 2.13 -0.38 9.99
CA ILE A 12 2.24 0.71 9.01
C ILE A 12 3.57 1.43 9.22
N ILE A 13 4.41 1.38 8.19
CA ILE A 13 5.70 2.07 8.14
C ILE A 13 5.55 3.32 7.30
N GLY A 14 5.65 4.47 7.95
CA GLY A 14 5.41 5.78 7.35
C GLY A 14 4.07 6.36 7.80
N SER A 15 4.11 7.58 8.33
CA SER A 15 2.94 8.29 8.84
C SER A 15 2.59 9.53 8.01
N GLY A 16 2.93 9.50 6.71
CA GLY A 16 2.58 10.55 5.75
C GLY A 16 1.10 10.49 5.35
N HIS A 17 0.75 11.13 4.23
CA HIS A 17 -0.66 11.21 3.79
C HIS A 17 -1.31 9.83 3.63
N ILE A 18 -0.66 8.89 2.93
CA ILE A 18 -1.21 7.54 2.73
C ILE A 18 -1.18 6.72 4.01
N GLY A 19 -0.01 6.57 4.64
CA GLY A 19 0.12 5.76 5.86
C GLY A 19 -0.78 6.23 6.99
N GLY A 20 -0.86 7.54 7.26
CA GLY A 20 -1.76 8.10 8.26
C GLY A 20 -3.24 7.94 7.91
N THR A 21 -3.60 7.96 6.62
CA THR A 21 -4.99 7.68 6.19
C THR A 21 -5.33 6.21 6.42
N LEU A 22 -4.43 5.30 6.03
CA LEU A 22 -4.61 3.87 6.26
C LEU A 22 -4.71 3.56 7.76
N THR A 23 -3.91 4.21 8.63
CA THR A 23 -4.05 4.08 10.08
C THR A 23 -5.48 4.39 10.54
N ARG A 24 -6.04 5.53 10.12
CA ARG A 24 -7.41 5.95 10.48
C ARG A 24 -8.47 4.97 9.98
N ARG A 25 -8.37 4.60 8.70
CA ARG A 25 -9.37 3.73 8.04
C ARG A 25 -9.34 2.32 8.61
N LEU A 26 -8.17 1.73 8.76
CA LEU A 26 -8.01 0.37 9.29
C LEU A 26 -8.44 0.26 10.75
N ARG A 27 -8.18 1.28 11.57
CA ARG A 27 -8.71 1.36 12.95
C ARG A 27 -10.23 1.47 12.98
N THR A 28 -10.84 2.22 12.06
CA THR A 28 -12.30 2.32 11.94
C THR A 28 -12.94 0.98 11.56
N LEU A 29 -12.24 0.15 10.79
CA LEU A 29 -12.65 -1.22 10.48
C LEU A 29 -12.41 -2.22 11.62
N GLY A 30 -11.76 -1.80 12.71
CA GLY A 30 -11.53 -2.62 13.90
C GLY A 30 -10.21 -3.40 13.90
N HIS A 31 -9.34 -3.22 12.91
CA HIS A 31 -8.02 -3.86 12.90
C HIS A 31 -7.13 -3.34 14.04
N ASP A 32 -6.19 -4.18 14.48
CA ASP A 32 -5.14 -3.79 15.42
C ASP A 32 -3.97 -3.19 14.63
N VAL A 33 -3.68 -1.91 14.84
CA VAL A 33 -2.73 -1.16 13.99
C VAL A 33 -1.58 -0.64 14.83
N THR A 34 -0.36 -1.02 14.44
CA THR A 34 0.88 -0.42 14.96
C THR A 34 1.50 0.45 13.87
N VAL A 35 1.65 1.75 14.14
CA VAL A 35 2.25 2.72 13.22
C VAL A 35 3.64 3.12 13.68
N ALA A 36 4.59 3.15 12.75
CA ALA A 36 5.97 3.54 12.95
C ALA A 36 6.42 4.57 11.91
N ASN A 37 7.37 5.42 12.27
CA ASN A 37 8.03 6.33 11.35
C ASN A 37 9.50 6.59 11.78
N SER A 38 10.26 7.31 10.96
CA SER A 38 11.68 7.61 11.23
C SER A 38 11.94 8.60 12.36
N ARG A 39 10.91 9.28 12.87
CA ARG A 39 11.01 10.28 13.96
C ARG A 39 10.70 9.68 15.34
N GLY A 40 10.42 8.39 15.40
CA GLY A 40 10.15 7.64 16.63
C GLY A 40 8.70 7.76 17.13
N PRO A 41 8.30 6.87 18.06
CA PRO A 41 6.92 6.75 18.54
C PRO A 41 6.35 8.04 19.12
N GLN A 42 7.16 8.87 19.77
CA GLN A 42 6.71 10.12 20.39
C GLN A 42 6.14 11.10 19.35
N SER A 43 6.64 11.06 18.12
CA SER A 43 6.14 11.90 17.01
C SER A 43 4.75 11.48 16.49
N LEU A 44 4.24 10.33 16.94
CA LEU A 44 2.97 9.74 16.52
C LEU A 44 1.87 9.86 17.59
N THR A 45 2.15 10.56 18.71
CA THR A 45 1.24 10.69 19.86
C THR A 45 -0.15 11.16 19.45
N ASP A 46 -0.24 12.18 18.59
CA ASP A 46 -1.53 12.73 18.15
C ASP A 46 -2.31 11.72 17.31
N LEU A 47 -1.64 11.05 16.36
CA LEU A 47 -2.26 10.03 15.50
C LEU A 47 -2.73 8.81 16.33
N ALA A 48 -1.93 8.38 17.29
CA ALA A 48 -2.28 7.29 18.20
C ALA A 48 -3.48 7.66 19.07
N THR A 49 -3.51 8.88 19.61
CA THR A 49 -4.64 9.38 20.41
C THR A 49 -5.92 9.50 19.60
N GLU A 50 -5.81 9.99 18.36
CA GLU A 50 -6.94 10.14 17.43
C GLU A 50 -7.57 8.80 17.05
N THR A 51 -6.74 7.80 16.75
CA THR A 51 -7.17 6.56 16.10
C THR A 51 -7.24 5.35 17.05
N GLY A 52 -6.65 5.48 18.23
CA GLY A 52 -6.40 4.36 19.14
C GLY A 52 -5.40 3.34 18.59
N ALA A 53 -4.65 3.66 17.53
CA ALA A 53 -3.53 2.85 17.05
C ALA A 53 -2.35 2.89 18.03
N THR A 54 -1.51 1.87 17.99
CA THR A 54 -0.26 1.82 18.75
C THR A 54 0.81 2.61 18.00
N ALA A 55 1.43 3.61 18.64
CA ALA A 55 2.65 4.22 18.15
C ALA A 55 3.85 3.38 18.59
N GLY A 56 4.58 2.80 17.64
CA GLY A 56 5.68 1.86 17.91
C GLY A 56 6.93 2.13 17.10
N THR A 57 7.98 1.34 17.37
CA THR A 57 9.19 1.29 16.55
C THR A 57 8.93 0.51 15.26
N LEU A 58 9.91 0.57 14.35
CA LEU A 58 9.88 -0.23 13.11
C LEU A 58 9.73 -1.73 13.42
N GLU A 59 10.51 -2.23 14.39
CA GLU A 59 10.50 -3.63 14.81
C GLU A 59 9.13 -4.02 15.37
N GLU A 60 8.55 -3.19 16.25
CA GLU A 60 7.22 -3.44 16.83
C GLU A 60 6.12 -3.45 15.76
N ALA A 61 6.20 -2.57 14.76
CA ALA A 61 5.26 -2.56 13.65
C ALA A 61 5.38 -3.78 12.73
N VAL A 62 6.54 -4.44 12.67
CA VAL A 62 6.75 -5.57 11.75
C VAL A 62 6.58 -6.93 12.44
N GLN A 63 7.12 -7.12 13.65
CA GLN A 63 7.23 -8.43 14.30
C GLN A 63 5.86 -9.07 14.54
N ASP A 64 4.93 -8.33 15.13
CA ASP A 64 3.61 -8.84 15.51
C ASP A 64 2.56 -8.72 14.39
N ALA A 65 2.92 -8.10 13.27
CA ALA A 65 2.01 -7.88 12.16
C ALA A 65 1.86 -9.11 11.26
N GLU A 66 0.62 -9.35 10.85
CA GLU A 66 0.24 -10.32 9.81
C GLU A 66 0.45 -9.73 8.41
N LEU A 67 0.25 -8.41 8.29
CA LEU A 67 0.46 -7.62 7.08
C LEU A 67 1.17 -6.31 7.46
N VAL A 68 2.18 -5.92 6.69
CA VAL A 68 2.89 -4.65 6.88
C VAL A 68 2.71 -3.76 5.66
N VAL A 69 2.23 -2.54 5.86
CA VAL A 69 2.17 -1.51 4.82
C VAL A 69 3.46 -0.69 4.86
N ILE A 70 4.10 -0.54 3.71
CA ILE A 70 5.19 0.41 3.48
C ILE A 70 4.62 1.60 2.71
N ALA A 71 4.72 2.78 3.34
CA ALA A 71 4.24 4.06 2.82
C ALA A 71 5.30 5.15 3.08
N VAL A 72 6.50 4.95 2.56
CA VAL A 72 7.68 5.82 2.75
C VAL A 72 8.18 6.35 1.40
N PRO A 73 9.10 7.33 1.37
CA PRO A 73 9.82 7.62 0.13
C PRO A 73 10.58 6.37 -0.35
N VAL A 74 10.52 6.03 -1.64
CA VAL A 74 11.18 4.84 -2.21
C VAL A 74 12.67 4.80 -1.84
N LYS A 75 13.34 5.95 -1.80
CA LYS A 75 14.76 6.05 -1.40
C LYS A 75 15.07 5.57 0.03
N ALA A 76 14.06 5.43 0.89
CA ALA A 76 14.20 4.98 2.28
C ALA A 76 14.04 3.45 2.42
N VAL A 77 13.55 2.76 1.38
CA VAL A 77 13.42 1.30 1.40
C VAL A 77 14.74 0.57 1.66
N PRO A 78 15.90 0.99 1.11
CA PRO A 78 17.18 0.33 1.41
C PRO A 78 17.61 0.42 2.88
N ASP A 79 17.09 1.40 3.62
CA ASP A 79 17.38 1.55 5.06
C ASP A 79 16.49 0.64 5.93
N LEU A 80 15.48 -0.01 5.36
CA LEU A 80 14.64 -0.97 6.06
C LEU A 80 15.41 -2.29 6.25
N PRO A 81 15.53 -2.83 7.48
CA PRO A 81 16.24 -4.08 7.69
C PRO A 81 15.50 -5.26 7.06
N ALA A 82 15.94 -5.72 5.90
CA ALA A 82 15.29 -6.78 5.10
C ALA A 82 14.94 -8.04 5.93
N ALA A 83 15.80 -8.41 6.88
CA ALA A 83 15.60 -9.56 7.76
C ALA A 83 14.33 -9.48 8.61
N LEU A 84 13.82 -8.28 8.91
CA LEU A 84 12.55 -8.13 9.63
C LEU A 84 11.33 -8.54 8.78
N PHE A 85 11.47 -8.49 7.45
CA PHE A 85 10.37 -8.72 6.51
C PHE A 85 10.38 -10.13 5.92
N ASP A 86 11.32 -10.99 6.30
CA ASP A 86 11.38 -12.36 5.79
C ASP A 86 10.08 -13.12 6.09
N GLY A 87 9.46 -13.68 5.04
CA GLY A 87 8.16 -14.34 5.09
C GLY A 87 6.95 -13.41 5.33
N LYS A 88 7.14 -12.11 5.57
CA LYS A 88 6.05 -11.17 5.83
C LYS A 88 5.27 -10.85 4.55
N LEU A 89 3.96 -10.66 4.71
CA LEU A 89 3.13 -10.04 3.68
C LEU A 89 3.35 -8.54 3.74
N VAL A 90 3.84 -7.96 2.64
CA VAL A 90 4.15 -6.53 2.55
C VAL A 90 3.28 -5.87 1.49
N VAL A 91 2.52 -4.85 1.89
CA VAL A 91 1.82 -3.96 0.99
C VAL A 91 2.71 -2.76 0.68
N ASP A 92 3.10 -2.60 -0.57
CA ASP A 92 3.87 -1.45 -1.07
C ASP A 92 2.91 -0.41 -1.65
N ALA A 93 2.81 0.74 -0.98
CA ALA A 93 2.00 1.88 -1.39
C ALA A 93 2.80 2.99 -2.09
N ASP A 94 4.08 2.74 -2.40
CA ASP A 94 5.00 3.78 -2.83
C ASP A 94 4.93 4.05 -4.33
N ASN A 95 5.35 5.25 -4.70
CA ASN A 95 5.64 5.66 -6.07
C ASN A 95 7.04 6.27 -6.11
N TYR A 96 7.81 5.98 -7.14
CA TYR A 96 9.10 6.63 -7.35
C TYR A 96 8.92 8.02 -7.97
N TYR A 97 9.52 9.03 -7.35
CA TYR A 97 9.60 10.39 -7.90
C TYR A 97 11.06 10.86 -7.83
N PRO A 98 11.77 11.03 -8.96
CA PRO A 98 13.17 11.45 -8.97
C PRO A 98 13.44 12.72 -8.16
N GLN A 99 12.50 13.68 -8.15
CA GLN A 99 12.64 14.93 -7.42
C GLN A 99 12.65 14.75 -5.89
N ARG A 100 12.03 13.67 -5.39
CA ARG A 100 11.97 13.32 -3.96
C ARG A 100 13.02 12.27 -3.60
N ASP A 101 13.15 11.25 -4.44
CA ASP A 101 13.88 10.02 -4.19
C ASP A 101 15.33 10.09 -4.70
N GLY A 102 15.65 11.07 -5.54
CA GLY A 102 16.92 11.12 -6.25
C GLY A 102 16.94 10.14 -7.42
N ASP A 103 18.08 10.10 -8.12
CA ASP A 103 18.28 9.24 -9.28
C ASP A 103 18.55 7.80 -8.83
N ILE A 104 17.59 6.91 -9.08
CA ILE A 104 17.72 5.47 -8.88
C ILE A 104 17.82 4.85 -10.28
N PRO A 105 19.02 4.42 -10.73
CA PRO A 105 19.26 4.05 -12.13
C PRO A 105 18.24 3.07 -12.70
N GLU A 106 17.92 2.01 -11.95
CA GLU A 106 17.02 0.93 -12.38
C GLU A 106 15.56 1.40 -12.54
N LEU A 107 15.18 2.47 -11.84
CA LEU A 107 13.84 3.05 -11.93
C LEU A 107 13.77 4.16 -12.98
N LEU A 108 14.88 4.88 -13.19
CA LEU A 108 15.00 5.89 -14.25
C LEU A 108 15.00 5.28 -15.64
N ASP A 109 15.77 4.21 -15.83
CA ASP A 109 15.84 3.49 -17.11
C ASP A 109 14.70 2.48 -17.30
N ARG A 110 13.83 2.34 -16.28
CA ARG A 110 12.67 1.44 -16.26
C ARG A 110 13.03 -0.04 -16.42
N SER A 111 14.26 -0.42 -16.09
CA SER A 111 14.67 -1.83 -16.04
C SER A 111 13.94 -2.60 -14.93
N LEU A 112 13.51 -1.91 -13.86
CA LEU A 112 12.63 -2.46 -12.83
C LEU A 112 11.40 -1.58 -12.60
N SER A 113 10.29 -2.22 -12.23
CA SER A 113 9.19 -1.50 -11.59
C SER A 113 9.59 -1.09 -10.17
N SER A 114 8.99 -0.02 -9.63
CA SER A 114 9.33 0.46 -8.27
C SER A 114 9.09 -0.62 -7.20
N SER A 115 8.02 -1.41 -7.33
CA SER A 115 7.72 -2.48 -6.37
C SER A 115 8.54 -3.75 -6.58
N ARG A 116 9.03 -4.01 -7.80
CA ARG A 116 10.05 -5.05 -8.03
C ARG A 116 11.36 -4.66 -7.33
N TRP A 117 11.78 -3.41 -7.48
CA TRP A 117 12.96 -2.86 -6.81
C TRP A 117 12.82 -2.89 -5.28
N THR A 118 11.63 -2.60 -4.74
CA THR A 118 11.32 -2.78 -3.31
C THR A 118 11.47 -4.25 -2.89
N ALA A 119 10.92 -5.19 -3.66
CA ALA A 119 11.03 -6.61 -3.36
C ALA A 119 12.48 -7.13 -3.36
N ASP A 120 13.33 -6.59 -4.25
CA ASP A 120 14.75 -6.93 -4.30
C ASP A 120 15.54 -6.45 -3.06
N HIS A 121 15.09 -5.36 -2.42
CA HIS A 121 15.64 -4.88 -1.14
C HIS A 121 15.10 -5.64 0.06
N LEU A 122 13.84 -6.08 0.00
CA LEU A 122 13.15 -6.82 1.07
C LEU A 122 13.07 -8.32 0.76
N LYS A 123 14.20 -8.92 0.40
CA LYS A 123 14.26 -10.34 0.00
C LYS A 123 13.64 -11.24 1.07
N GLY A 124 12.73 -12.11 0.64
CA GLY A 124 11.96 -13.01 1.50
C GLY A 124 10.54 -12.51 1.81
N ALA A 125 10.26 -11.22 1.60
CA ALA A 125 8.90 -10.68 1.73
C ALA A 125 8.02 -11.08 0.54
N ARG A 126 6.72 -11.25 0.81
CA ARG A 126 5.67 -11.40 -0.20
C ARG A 126 5.07 -10.03 -0.49
N VAL A 127 5.65 -9.32 -1.46
CA VAL A 127 5.30 -7.93 -1.78
C VAL A 127 4.08 -7.87 -2.70
N VAL A 128 3.13 -6.98 -2.36
CA VAL A 128 1.94 -6.66 -3.16
C VAL A 128 1.81 -5.14 -3.28
N LYS A 129 1.68 -4.62 -4.49
CA LYS A 129 1.51 -3.20 -4.77
C LYS A 129 0.04 -2.81 -4.80
N VAL A 130 -0.35 -1.80 -4.01
CA VAL A 130 -1.69 -1.18 -4.03
C VAL A 130 -1.68 0.17 -3.30
N PHE A 131 -2.74 0.96 -3.40
CA PHE A 131 -2.90 2.32 -2.83
C PHE A 131 -2.01 3.39 -3.44
N ASN A 132 -1.03 3.01 -4.25
CA ASN A 132 -0.14 3.93 -4.93
C ASN A 132 -0.86 4.82 -5.97
N ASN A 133 -2.02 4.40 -6.51
CA ASN A 133 -2.75 5.12 -7.56
C ASN A 133 -3.89 6.03 -7.05
N ILE A 134 -4.14 6.11 -5.74
CA ILE A 134 -5.25 6.88 -5.16
C ILE A 134 -4.73 8.07 -4.34
N GLN A 135 -5.46 9.19 -4.39
CA GLN A 135 -5.17 10.33 -3.52
C GLN A 135 -5.58 10.04 -2.08
N ALA A 136 -4.78 10.47 -1.11
CA ALA A 136 -5.06 10.20 0.31
C ALA A 136 -6.45 10.69 0.77
N ALA A 137 -6.92 11.84 0.28
CA ALA A 137 -8.26 12.33 0.58
C ALA A 137 -9.36 11.37 0.09
N HIS A 138 -9.21 10.80 -1.11
CA HIS A 138 -10.17 9.85 -1.64
C HIS A 138 -10.09 8.50 -0.93
N LEU A 139 -8.88 8.07 -0.54
CA LEU A 139 -8.71 6.90 0.32
C LEU A 139 -9.40 7.09 1.69
N MET A 140 -9.40 8.32 2.21
CA MET A 140 -10.06 8.67 3.46
C MET A 140 -11.59 8.72 3.34
N ASP A 141 -12.12 9.30 2.26
CA ASP A 141 -13.52 9.74 2.24
C ASP A 141 -14.40 9.00 1.22
N ALA A 142 -13.81 8.40 0.18
CA ALA A 142 -14.56 7.89 -0.98
C ALA A 142 -14.90 6.40 -0.93
N GLY A 143 -14.49 5.68 0.13
CA GLY A 143 -14.80 4.26 0.30
C GLY A 143 -16.32 4.02 0.43
N LYS A 144 -16.85 3.07 -0.34
CA LYS A 144 -18.27 2.70 -0.40
C LYS A 144 -18.48 1.19 -0.17
N PRO A 145 -19.66 0.75 0.29
CA PRO A 145 -19.98 -0.68 0.41
C PRO A 145 -19.81 -1.42 -0.91
N ALA A 146 -19.46 -2.71 -0.83
CA ALA A 146 -19.33 -3.58 -2.00
C ALA A 146 -20.60 -3.58 -2.86
N GLY A 147 -20.41 -3.58 -4.19
CA GLY A 147 -21.50 -3.54 -5.17
C GLY A 147 -22.14 -2.16 -5.39
N THR A 148 -21.66 -1.11 -4.72
CA THR A 148 -22.12 0.26 -5.00
C THR A 148 -21.69 0.68 -6.42
N PRO A 149 -22.62 1.16 -7.29
CA PRO A 149 -22.25 1.62 -8.62
C PRO A 149 -21.23 2.76 -8.60
N GLY A 150 -20.23 2.71 -9.50
CA GLY A 150 -19.17 3.72 -9.58
C GLY A 150 -18.31 3.78 -8.32
N ARG A 151 -18.07 2.64 -7.67
CA ARG A 151 -17.08 2.50 -6.61
C ARG A 151 -15.69 2.62 -7.24
N ILE A 152 -14.83 3.39 -6.59
CA ILE A 152 -13.46 3.59 -7.06
C ILE A 152 -12.74 2.24 -6.97
N ALA A 153 -12.01 1.91 -8.03
CA ALA A 153 -11.24 0.69 -8.12
C ALA A 153 -9.73 0.95 -7.99
N LEU A 154 -9.03 0.01 -7.36
CA LEU A 154 -7.59 0.04 -7.16
C LEU A 154 -6.95 -1.20 -7.79
N PRO A 155 -5.96 -1.03 -8.69
CA PRO A 155 -5.21 -2.15 -9.22
C PRO A 155 -4.27 -2.71 -8.14
N VAL A 156 -4.22 -4.04 -8.05
CA VAL A 156 -3.43 -4.81 -7.08
C VAL A 156 -2.49 -5.73 -7.84
N ALA A 157 -1.18 -5.55 -7.68
CA ALA A 157 -0.18 -6.32 -8.41
C ALA A 157 0.74 -7.07 -7.44
N GLY A 158 1.04 -8.33 -7.71
CA GLY A 158 1.83 -9.18 -6.82
C GLY A 158 2.05 -10.58 -7.40
N ASP A 159 3.18 -11.19 -7.08
CA ASP A 159 3.58 -12.49 -7.64
C ASP A 159 3.01 -13.68 -6.84
N ASP A 160 2.81 -13.50 -5.53
CA ASP A 160 2.18 -14.50 -4.65
C ASP A 160 0.65 -14.33 -4.69
N ALA A 161 -0.04 -15.35 -5.20
CA ALA A 161 -1.48 -15.31 -5.40
C ALA A 161 -2.28 -15.26 -4.09
N ASP A 162 -1.80 -15.90 -3.02
CA ASP A 162 -2.47 -15.89 -1.72
C ASP A 162 -2.30 -14.54 -1.01
N ALA A 163 -1.09 -13.99 -1.05
CA ALA A 163 -0.79 -12.64 -0.59
C ALA A 163 -1.66 -11.61 -1.33
N LYS A 164 -1.71 -11.68 -2.66
CA LYS A 164 -2.52 -10.78 -3.48
C LYS A 164 -4.00 -10.88 -3.12
N ARG A 165 -4.53 -12.10 -2.92
CA ARG A 165 -5.93 -12.31 -2.52
C ARG A 165 -6.25 -11.69 -1.15
N VAL A 166 -5.38 -11.83 -0.15
CA VAL A 166 -5.56 -11.18 1.17
C VAL A 166 -5.62 -9.66 1.02
N VAL A 167 -4.71 -9.08 0.23
CA VAL A 167 -4.67 -7.63 0.01
C VAL A 167 -5.88 -7.14 -0.79
N MET A 168 -6.35 -7.91 -1.79
CA MET A 168 -7.58 -7.58 -2.51
C MET A 168 -8.81 -7.56 -1.60
N GLN A 169 -8.91 -8.48 -0.63
CA GLN A 169 -9.97 -8.42 0.37
C GLN A 169 -9.87 -7.16 1.24
N LEU A 170 -8.67 -6.80 1.68
CA LEU A 170 -8.46 -5.57 2.47
C LEU A 170 -8.87 -4.30 1.70
N VAL A 171 -8.61 -4.25 0.39
CA VAL A 171 -9.06 -3.16 -0.50
C VAL A 171 -10.58 -3.09 -0.55
N ASP A 172 -11.26 -4.24 -0.64
CA ASP A 172 -12.72 -4.34 -0.58
C ASP A 172 -13.26 -3.87 0.79
N ASP A 173 -12.68 -4.32 1.89
CA ASP A 173 -13.09 -3.92 3.25
C ASP A 173 -12.93 -2.40 3.45
N LEU A 174 -11.89 -1.79 2.86
CA LEU A 174 -11.67 -0.34 2.87
C LEU A 174 -12.68 0.46 2.04
N GLY A 175 -13.48 -0.21 1.22
CA GLY A 175 -14.55 0.41 0.44
C GLY A 175 -14.19 0.65 -1.02
N PHE A 176 -13.22 -0.07 -1.60
CA PHE A 176 -12.78 0.08 -2.98
C PHE A 176 -12.85 -1.25 -3.76
N ASP A 177 -13.04 -1.20 -5.07
CA ASP A 177 -13.04 -2.43 -5.89
C ASP A 177 -11.58 -2.86 -6.20
N PRO A 178 -11.12 -4.03 -5.74
CA PRO A 178 -9.82 -4.53 -6.15
C PRO A 178 -9.85 -5.02 -7.60
N VAL A 179 -8.87 -4.62 -8.40
CA VAL A 179 -8.66 -5.12 -9.76
C VAL A 179 -7.31 -5.83 -9.83
N ASP A 180 -7.27 -7.06 -10.35
CA ASP A 180 -5.99 -7.74 -10.56
C ASP A 180 -5.16 -6.98 -11.61
N GLY A 181 -4.04 -6.41 -11.16
CA GLY A 181 -3.08 -5.66 -11.95
C GLY A 181 -1.93 -6.51 -12.51
N GLY A 182 -1.89 -7.81 -12.20
CA GLY A 182 -0.86 -8.74 -12.64
C GLY A 182 0.27 -8.96 -11.64
N THR A 183 1.48 -9.17 -12.14
CA THR A 183 2.71 -9.39 -11.37
C THR A 183 3.36 -8.08 -10.91
N LEU A 184 4.37 -8.14 -10.04
CA LEU A 184 5.13 -6.94 -9.65
C LEU A 184 5.85 -6.28 -10.84
N ASP A 185 6.30 -7.06 -11.82
CA ASP A 185 6.90 -6.51 -13.05
C ASP A 185 5.86 -5.76 -13.88
N GLU A 186 4.61 -6.18 -13.81
CA GLU A 186 3.50 -5.55 -14.54
C GLU A 186 2.97 -4.29 -13.85
N SER A 187 3.36 -4.08 -12.58
CA SER A 187 2.89 -2.99 -11.72
C SER A 187 3.34 -1.59 -12.16
N TRP A 188 4.19 -1.47 -13.19
CA TRP A 188 4.49 -0.16 -13.80
C TRP A 188 3.25 0.49 -14.42
N ARG A 189 2.26 -0.30 -14.83
CA ARG A 189 1.01 0.19 -15.45
C ARG A 189 0.11 0.99 -14.50
N GLN A 190 0.41 0.97 -13.20
CA GLN A 190 -0.31 1.75 -12.18
C GLN A 190 0.57 2.82 -11.50
N GLN A 191 1.79 3.07 -12.00
CA GLN A 191 2.71 4.10 -11.49
C GLN A 191 2.35 5.51 -12.00
N PRO A 192 2.99 6.58 -11.50
CA PRO A 192 2.79 7.94 -12.02
C PRO A 192 2.91 8.02 -13.54
N ASP A 193 2.19 8.96 -14.13
CA ASP A 193 2.12 9.21 -15.58
C ASP A 193 1.46 8.08 -16.41
N THR A 194 0.77 7.13 -15.76
CA THR A 194 -0.05 6.11 -16.43
C THR A 194 -1.55 6.43 -16.37
N PRO A 195 -2.39 5.83 -17.26
CA PRO A 195 -3.80 6.18 -17.38
C PRO A 195 -4.66 5.96 -16.13
N VAL A 196 -4.23 5.10 -15.19
CA VAL A 196 -4.98 4.78 -13.96
C VAL A 196 -4.53 5.57 -12.73
N TYR A 197 -3.40 6.29 -12.83
CA TYR A 197 -2.81 6.98 -11.70
C TYR A 197 -3.59 8.25 -11.32
N GLY A 198 -4.20 8.24 -10.12
CA GLY A 198 -4.92 9.38 -9.56
C GLY A 198 -6.24 9.72 -10.24
N THR A 199 -6.90 8.73 -10.87
CA THR A 199 -8.06 8.96 -11.76
C THR A 199 -9.41 8.50 -11.21
N ASP A 200 -9.45 7.85 -10.04
CA ASP A 200 -10.68 7.40 -9.35
C ASP A 200 -11.67 6.61 -10.24
N ARG A 201 -11.14 5.89 -11.23
CA ARG A 201 -11.95 5.07 -12.14
C ARG A 201 -12.60 3.91 -11.41
N ASP A 202 -13.71 3.42 -11.96
CA ASP A 202 -14.30 2.14 -11.55
C ASP A 202 -13.49 0.95 -12.09
N ALA A 203 -13.95 -0.27 -11.78
CA ALA A 203 -13.21 -1.49 -12.12
C ALA A 203 -12.97 -1.64 -13.63
N ASP A 204 -13.96 -1.30 -14.47
CA ASP A 204 -13.82 -1.39 -15.93
C ASP A 204 -12.86 -0.31 -16.45
N GLY A 205 -12.96 0.91 -15.94
CA GLY A 205 -12.05 2.01 -16.28
C GLY A 205 -10.60 1.73 -15.87
N VAL A 206 -10.38 1.05 -14.73
CA VAL A 206 -9.05 0.59 -14.31
C VAL A 206 -8.53 -0.50 -15.24
N ARG A 207 -9.32 -1.54 -15.56
CA ARG A 207 -8.90 -2.59 -16.52
C ARG A 207 -8.51 -2.00 -17.87
N GLN A 208 -9.33 -1.08 -18.39
CA GLN A 208 -9.03 -0.36 -19.63
C GLN A 208 -7.74 0.45 -19.51
N GLY A 209 -7.59 1.25 -18.44
CA GLY A 209 -6.41 2.08 -18.24
C GLY A 209 -5.11 1.28 -18.11
N LEU A 210 -5.15 0.11 -17.46
CA LEU A 210 -4.02 -0.82 -17.39
C LEU A 210 -3.64 -1.37 -18.78
N ALA A 211 -4.62 -1.66 -19.64
CA ALA A 211 -4.38 -2.12 -21.01
C ALA A 211 -3.88 -1.00 -21.95
N GLU A 212 -4.23 0.25 -21.66
CA GLU A 212 -3.81 1.44 -22.40
C GLU A 212 -2.43 1.95 -22.00
N ALA A 213 -1.91 1.55 -20.84
CA ALA A 213 -0.59 1.97 -20.37
C ALA A 213 0.50 1.63 -21.40
N ARG A 214 1.46 2.54 -21.57
CA ARG A 214 2.60 2.41 -22.48
C ARG A 214 3.91 2.67 -21.70
N PRO A 215 4.98 1.89 -21.96
CA PRO A 215 6.28 2.09 -21.33
C PRO A 215 6.88 3.47 -21.59
#